data_AF-A0A971MSM0-F1
#
_entry.id   AF-A0A971MSM0-F1
#
_cell.length_a   1.000
_cell.length_b   1.000
_cell.length_c   1.000
_cell.angle_alpha   90.00
_cell.angle_beta   90.00
_cell.angle_gamma   90.00
#
_symmetry.space_group_name_H-M   'P 1'
#
loop_
_entity.id
_entity.type
_entity.pdbx_description
1 polymer ?
#
loop_
_entity_poly.entity_id
_entity_poly.type
_entity_poly.pdbx_seq_one_letter_code
_entity_poly.pdbx_strand_id
1 'polypeptide(L)'
;MNKQQKNYALAKSMLEVLEAKEAEIEQIYIKEHGIVNEGGSTPEVIFMIDDEATFDKANAEVSKLVEASGLWAKILKARDDLKTAEDELIKYGLSIAPKHEREALTKATKTNYTTRRKIIDLVFKLDAKTVRV
;
A
#
# COMPACT_ATOMS: atom_id res chain seq x y z
N MET A 1 20.01 -6.74 -4.67
CA MET A 1 18.90 -7.06 -3.76
C MET A 1 19.04 -8.45 -3.18
N ASN A 2 18.95 -8.58 -1.86
CA ASN A 2 18.80 -9.86 -1.16
C ASN A 2 17.34 -10.36 -1.23
N LYS A 3 17.04 -11.49 -0.57
CA LYS A 3 15.71 -12.09 -0.56
C LYS A 3 14.65 -11.16 0.03
N GLN A 4 14.94 -10.53 1.17
CA GLN A 4 13.99 -9.65 1.87
C GLN A 4 13.63 -8.41 1.04
N GLN A 5 14.63 -7.78 0.42
CA GLN A 5 14.42 -6.63 -0.48
C GLN A 5 13.55 -7.02 -1.69
N LYS A 6 13.78 -8.21 -2.28
CA LYS A 6 12.96 -8.71 -3.39
C LYS A 6 11.52 -8.99 -2.97
N ASN A 7 11.32 -9.65 -1.82
CA ASN A 7 9.99 -9.96 -1.28
C ASN A 7 9.19 -8.68 -1.04
N TYR A 8 9.80 -7.68 -0.41
CA TYR A 8 9.18 -6.37 -0.19
C TYR A 8 8.80 -5.69 -1.51
N ALA A 9 9.72 -5.63 -2.49
CA ALA A 9 9.44 -5.02 -3.78
C ALA A 9 8.27 -5.70 -4.52
N LEU A 10 8.23 -7.04 -4.51
CA LEU A 10 7.16 -7.80 -5.15
C LEU A 10 5.82 -7.58 -4.44
N ALA A 11 5.79 -7.64 -3.12
CA ALA A 11 4.56 -7.43 -2.35
C ALA A 11 4.01 -6.02 -2.53
N LYS A 12 4.90 -5.01 -2.53
CA LYS A 12 4.53 -3.62 -2.78
C LYS A 12 3.94 -3.43 -4.18
N SER A 13 4.61 -3.95 -5.20
CA SER A 13 4.13 -3.84 -6.59
C SER A 13 2.81 -4.59 -6.80
N MET A 14 2.61 -5.74 -6.14
CA MET A 14 1.33 -6.47 -6.19
C MET A 14 0.19 -5.63 -5.61
N LEU A 15 0.40 -4.99 -4.45
CA LEU A 15 -0.60 -4.11 -3.85
C LEU A 15 -0.91 -2.92 -4.79
N GLU A 16 0.11 -2.24 -5.31
CA GLU A 16 -0.05 -1.11 -6.24
C GLU A 16 -0.86 -1.50 -7.48
N VAL A 17 -0.62 -2.68 -8.06
CA VAL A 17 -1.38 -3.18 -9.22
C VAL A 17 -2.84 -3.46 -8.87
N LEU A 18 -3.13 -3.97 -7.67
CA LEU A 18 -4.50 -4.28 -7.25
C LEU A 18 -5.28 -2.99 -6.92
N GLU A 19 -4.65 -2.04 -6.23
CA GLU A 19 -5.26 -0.73 -5.94
C GLU A 19 -5.47 0.09 -7.23
N ALA A 20 -4.56 -0.01 -8.21
CA ALA A 20 -4.76 0.61 -9.51
C ALA A 20 -5.97 0.04 -10.28
N LYS A 21 -6.25 -1.27 -10.13
CA LYS A 21 -7.45 -1.89 -10.71
C LYS A 21 -8.74 -1.43 -10.04
N GLU A 22 -8.71 -1.22 -8.73
CA GLU A 22 -9.84 -0.64 -8.00
C GLU A 22 -10.11 0.80 -8.49
N ALA A 23 -9.06 1.62 -8.62
CA ALA A 23 -9.18 2.97 -9.17
C ALA A 23 -9.69 2.99 -10.63
N GLU A 24 -9.28 2.02 -11.46
CA GLU A 24 -9.80 1.87 -12.83
C GLU A 24 -11.29 1.55 -12.85
N ILE A 25 -11.77 0.70 -11.93
CA ILE A 25 -13.19 0.39 -11.79
C ILE A 25 -13.98 1.65 -11.42
N GLU A 26 -13.49 2.43 -10.46
CA GLU A 26 -14.12 3.71 -10.08
C GLU A 26 -14.22 4.66 -11.28
N GLN A 27 -13.12 4.80 -12.03
CA GLN A 27 -13.07 5.67 -13.21
C GLN A 27 -14.04 5.24 -14.32
N ILE A 28 -14.13 3.93 -14.58
CA ILE A 28 -15.11 3.38 -15.53
C ILE A 28 -16.52 3.72 -15.07
N TYR A 29 -16.84 3.48 -13.80
CA TYR A 29 -18.17 3.76 -13.24
C TYR A 29 -18.54 5.26 -13.38
N ILE A 30 -17.64 6.16 -12.98
CA ILE A 30 -17.82 7.62 -13.08
C ILE A 30 -18.14 8.03 -14.52
N LYS A 31 -17.36 7.52 -15.48
CA LYS A 31 -17.52 7.83 -16.90
C LYS A 31 -18.82 7.29 -17.48
N GLU A 32 -19.16 6.04 -17.18
CA GLU A 32 -20.38 5.39 -17.71
C GLU A 32 -21.67 6.02 -17.17
N HIS A 33 -21.63 6.56 -15.94
CA HIS A 33 -22.76 7.25 -15.32
C HIS A 33 -22.80 8.75 -15.60
N GLY A 34 -21.82 9.29 -16.34
CA GLY A 34 -21.75 10.71 -16.69
C GLY A 34 -21.64 11.62 -15.48
N ILE A 35 -20.96 11.16 -14.42
CA ILE A 35 -20.84 11.92 -13.17
C ILE A 35 -19.89 13.10 -13.41
N VAL A 36 -20.38 14.30 -13.06
CA VAL A 36 -19.65 15.56 -13.13
C VAL A 36 -19.87 16.34 -11.84
N ASN A 37 -18.82 17.03 -11.41
CA ASN A 37 -18.81 17.88 -10.23
C ASN A 37 -19.39 19.27 -10.52
N GLU A 38 -19.57 20.06 -9.46
CA GLU A 38 -19.95 21.47 -9.62
C GLU A 38 -18.87 22.20 -10.44
N GLY A 39 -19.29 22.86 -11.53
CA GLY A 39 -18.35 23.47 -12.49
C GLY A 39 -17.96 22.57 -13.67
N GLY A 40 -18.50 21.35 -13.74
CA GLY A 40 -18.43 20.50 -14.94
C GLY A 40 -17.15 19.68 -15.09
N SER A 41 -16.31 19.60 -14.06
CA SER A 41 -15.17 18.68 -14.03
C SER A 41 -15.64 17.23 -13.82
N THR A 42 -14.90 16.27 -14.37
CA THR A 42 -15.11 14.84 -14.07
C THR A 42 -14.22 14.44 -12.88
N PRO A 43 -14.77 13.83 -11.82
CA PRO A 43 -13.97 13.39 -10.67
C PRO A 43 -13.01 12.26 -11.04
N GLU A 44 -11.80 12.27 -10.46
CA GLU A 44 -10.76 11.23 -10.71
C GLU A 44 -10.98 9.95 -9.89
N VAL A 45 -11.79 10.00 -8.85
CA VAL A 45 -12.12 8.88 -7.94
C VAL A 45 -13.42 9.22 -7.21
N ILE A 46 -14.11 8.21 -6.69
CA ILE A 46 -15.46 8.37 -6.11
C ILE A 46 -15.47 9.37 -4.97
N PHE A 47 -14.45 9.38 -4.10
CA PHE A 47 -14.41 10.32 -2.97
C PHE A 47 -14.30 11.80 -3.39
N MET A 48 -13.96 12.08 -4.65
CA MET A 48 -13.92 13.43 -5.20
C MET A 48 -15.27 13.89 -5.77
N ILE A 49 -16.33 13.08 -5.69
CA ILE A 49 -17.68 13.50 -6.10
C ILE A 49 -18.22 14.53 -5.10
N ASP A 50 -18.61 15.71 -5.60
CA ASP A 50 -19.08 16.81 -4.73
C ASP A 50 -20.49 16.58 -4.18
N ASP A 51 -21.40 16.03 -5.00
CA ASP A 51 -22.77 15.76 -4.60
C ASP A 51 -22.85 14.53 -3.69
N GLU A 52 -23.24 14.75 -2.43
CA GLU A 52 -23.25 13.71 -1.38
C GLU A 52 -24.15 12.52 -1.75
N ALA A 53 -25.32 12.77 -2.34
CA ALA A 53 -26.24 11.70 -2.74
C ALA A 53 -25.67 10.84 -3.88
N THR A 54 -25.00 11.48 -4.83
CA THR A 54 -24.30 10.81 -5.94
C THR A 54 -23.08 10.04 -5.42
N PHE A 55 -22.31 10.63 -4.49
CA PHE A 55 -21.20 9.96 -3.82
C PHE A 55 -21.67 8.69 -3.10
N ASP A 56 -22.68 8.77 -2.23
CA ASP A 56 -23.16 7.64 -1.44
C ASP A 56 -23.62 6.49 -2.33
N LYS A 57 -24.34 6.83 -3.41
CA LYS A 57 -24.79 5.84 -4.39
C LYS A 57 -23.62 5.19 -5.12
N ALA A 58 -22.72 5.99 -5.69
CA ALA A 58 -21.56 5.50 -6.44
C ALA A 58 -20.67 4.62 -5.55
N ASN A 59 -20.37 5.08 -4.33
CA ASN A 59 -19.57 4.36 -3.36
C ASN A 59 -20.20 3.01 -3.01
N ALA A 60 -21.50 2.96 -2.74
CA ALA A 60 -22.21 1.73 -2.41
C ALA A 60 -22.26 0.72 -3.58
N GLU A 61 -22.47 1.20 -4.81
CA GLU A 61 -22.54 0.36 -6.00
C GLU A 61 -21.16 -0.19 -6.40
N VAL A 62 -20.13 0.66 -6.40
CA VAL A 62 -18.76 0.23 -6.73
C VAL A 62 -18.18 -0.67 -5.64
N SER A 63 -18.42 -0.38 -4.36
CA SER A 63 -17.99 -1.27 -3.27
C SER A 63 -18.53 -2.69 -3.47
N LYS A 64 -19.83 -2.83 -3.79
CA LYS A 64 -20.44 -4.14 -4.08
C LYS A 64 -19.80 -4.82 -5.29
N LEU A 65 -19.47 -4.08 -6.34
CA LEU A 65 -18.83 -4.62 -7.54
C LEU A 65 -17.41 -5.13 -7.23
N VAL A 66 -16.62 -4.33 -6.51
CA VAL A 66 -15.26 -4.69 -6.10
C VAL A 66 -15.26 -5.89 -5.15
N GLU A 67 -16.20 -5.95 -4.21
CA GLU A 67 -16.40 -7.11 -3.35
C GLU A 67 -16.81 -8.37 -4.14
N ALA A 68 -17.81 -8.27 -5.01
CA ALA A 68 -18.30 -9.40 -5.81
C ALA A 68 -17.25 -9.97 -6.77
N SER A 69 -16.34 -9.14 -7.28
CA SER A 69 -15.21 -9.57 -8.10
C SER A 69 -14.11 -10.31 -7.32
N GLY A 70 -14.17 -10.27 -5.98
CA GLY A 70 -13.12 -10.75 -5.08
C GLY A 70 -11.85 -9.90 -5.10
N LEU A 71 -11.87 -8.72 -5.75
CA LEU A 71 -10.74 -7.79 -5.78
C LEU A 71 -10.44 -7.26 -4.38
N TRP A 72 -11.47 -6.90 -3.61
CA TRP A 72 -11.29 -6.41 -2.24
C TRP A 72 -10.52 -7.41 -1.37
N ALA A 73 -10.91 -8.69 -1.41
CA ALA A 73 -10.22 -9.75 -0.66
C ALA A 73 -8.75 -9.89 -1.08
N LYS A 74 -8.43 -9.71 -2.38
CA LYS A 74 -7.04 -9.73 -2.88
C LYS A 74 -6.26 -8.52 -2.39
N ILE A 75 -6.85 -7.33 -2.35
CA ILE A 75 -6.24 -6.11 -1.83
C ILE A 75 -5.92 -6.30 -0.34
N LEU A 76 -6.88 -6.77 0.46
CA LEU A 76 -6.68 -7.05 1.88
C LEU A 76 -5.53 -8.03 2.10
N LYS A 77 -5.51 -9.13 1.35
CA LYS A 77 -4.41 -10.10 1.40
C LYS A 77 -3.07 -9.47 1.01
N ALA A 78 -3.03 -8.66 -0.04
CA ALA A 78 -1.80 -7.99 -0.50
C ALA A 78 -1.28 -6.98 0.53
N ARG A 79 -2.16 -6.28 1.27
CA ARG A 79 -1.79 -5.42 2.41
C ARG A 79 -1.14 -6.22 3.54
N ASP A 80 -1.70 -7.38 3.88
CA ASP A 80 -1.12 -8.27 4.89
C ASP A 80 0.22 -8.88 4.44
N ASP A 81 0.32 -9.29 3.17
CA ASP A 81 1.57 -9.79 2.59
C ASP A 81 2.65 -8.70 2.58
N LEU A 82 2.32 -7.47 2.22
CA LEU A 82 3.23 -6.32 2.26
C LEU A 82 3.70 -6.05 3.68
N LYS A 83 2.78 -6.01 4.65
CA LYS A 83 3.12 -5.81 6.07
C LYS A 83 4.08 -6.89 6.57
N THR A 84 3.86 -8.14 6.20
CA THR A 84 4.75 -9.26 6.52
C THR A 84 6.14 -9.06 5.91
N ALA A 85 6.21 -8.69 4.63
CA ALA A 85 7.48 -8.43 3.94
C ALA A 85 8.23 -7.23 4.54
N GLU A 86 7.52 -6.19 4.97
CA GLU A 86 8.09 -5.05 5.70
C GLU A 86 8.71 -5.49 7.04
N ASP A 87 8.02 -6.33 7.81
CA ASP A 87 8.53 -6.86 9.09
C ASP A 87 9.79 -7.73 8.88
N GLU A 88 9.82 -8.56 7.83
CA GLU A 88 11.00 -9.33 7.46
C GLU A 88 12.19 -8.43 7.05
N LEU A 89 11.92 -7.35 6.30
CA LEU A 89 12.93 -6.40 5.87
C LEU A 89 13.49 -5.60 7.06
N ILE A 90 12.63 -5.18 7.99
CA ILE A 90 13.03 -4.54 9.25
C ILE A 90 13.89 -5.49 10.07
N LYS A 91 13.47 -6.75 10.23
CA LYS A 91 14.24 -7.76 10.96
C LYS A 91 15.63 -7.95 10.37
N TYR A 92 15.74 -7.99 9.05
CA TYR A 92 17.04 -8.01 8.37
C TYR A 92 17.86 -6.74 8.68
N GLY A 93 17.27 -5.55 8.56
CA GLY A 93 17.92 -4.29 8.91
C GLY A 93 18.45 -4.23 10.35
N LEU A 94 17.66 -4.71 11.31
CA LEU A 94 18.07 -4.76 12.71
C LEU A 94 19.21 -5.77 12.96
N SER A 95 19.25 -6.87 12.20
CA SER A 95 20.31 -7.88 12.33
C SER A 95 21.70 -7.34 11.96
N ILE A 96 21.75 -6.38 11.03
CA ILE A 96 22.98 -5.75 10.55
C ILE A 96 23.30 -4.44 11.29
N ALA A 97 22.35 -3.90 12.04
CA ALA A 97 22.56 -2.68 12.84
C ALA A 97 23.63 -2.90 13.93
N PRO A 98 24.41 -1.87 14.29
CA PRO A 98 25.36 -1.94 15.39
C PRO A 98 24.71 -2.39 16.71
N LYS A 99 25.43 -3.21 17.49
CA LYS A 99 24.89 -3.85 18.71
C LYS A 99 24.33 -2.84 19.72
N HIS A 100 24.95 -1.67 19.87
CA HIS A 100 24.53 -0.63 20.82
C HIS A 100 23.24 0.09 20.40
N GLU A 101 22.96 0.22 19.10
CA GLU A 101 21.74 0.83 18.55
C GLU A 101 20.56 -0.16 18.47
N ARG A 102 20.88 -1.45 18.27
CA ARG A 102 19.90 -2.49 17.91
C ARG A 102 18.73 -2.58 18.88
N GLU A 103 18.98 -2.51 20.18
CA GLU A 103 17.91 -2.65 21.19
C GLU A 103 16.93 -1.48 21.13
N ALA A 104 17.43 -0.25 21.06
CA ALA A 104 16.62 0.95 20.95
C ALA A 104 15.78 0.94 19.67
N LEU A 105 16.39 0.59 18.53
CA LEU A 105 15.69 0.46 17.25
C LEU A 105 14.63 -0.63 17.26
N THR A 106 14.91 -1.79 17.87
CA THR A 106 13.94 -2.90 18.00
C THR A 106 12.72 -2.51 18.81
N LYS A 107 12.90 -1.72 19.88
CA LYS A 107 11.77 -1.18 20.66
C LYS A 107 10.98 -0.18 19.84
N ALA A 108 11.66 0.75 19.16
CA ALA A 108 11.04 1.79 18.36
C ALA A 108 10.24 1.22 17.16
N THR A 109 10.70 0.15 16.51
CA THR A 109 9.99 -0.47 15.36
C THR A 109 8.64 -1.08 15.71
N LYS A 110 8.35 -1.30 17.00
CA LYS A 110 7.07 -1.87 17.46
C LYS A 110 5.95 -0.84 17.55
N THR A 111 6.29 0.43 17.81
CA THR A 111 5.30 1.47 18.14
C THR A 111 5.45 2.75 17.30
N ASN A 112 6.58 2.95 16.63
CA ASN A 112 6.85 4.17 15.88
C ASN A 112 6.85 3.88 14.36
N TYR A 113 5.78 4.32 13.69
CA TYR A 113 5.62 4.18 12.24
C TYR A 113 6.73 4.90 11.45
N THR A 114 7.11 6.10 11.84
CA THR A 114 8.19 6.87 11.20
C THR A 114 9.52 6.12 11.25
N THR A 115 9.84 5.50 12.39
CA THR A 115 11.04 4.66 12.53
C THR A 115 10.99 3.44 11.62
N ARG A 116 9.85 2.73 11.55
CA ARG A 116 9.66 1.60 10.63
C ARG A 116 9.93 2.01 9.19
N ARG A 117 9.31 3.10 8.73
CA ARG A 117 9.48 3.63 7.36
C ARG A 117 10.94 3.97 7.05
N LYS A 118 11.62 4.68 7.95
CA LYS A 118 13.03 5.02 7.75
C LYS A 118 13.93 3.79 7.63
N ILE A 119 13.69 2.75 8.44
CA ILE A 119 14.45 1.49 8.35
C ILE A 119 14.17 0.80 7.02
N ILE A 120 12.90 0.67 6.62
CA ILE A 120 12.54 0.07 5.32
C ILE A 120 13.23 0.81 4.18
N ASP A 121 13.15 2.14 4.13
CA ASP A 121 13.73 2.95 3.06
C ASP A 121 15.27 2.81 2.98
N LEU A 122 15.95 2.80 4.14
CA LEU A 122 17.40 2.61 4.21
C LEU A 122 17.81 1.20 3.79
N VAL A 123 17.16 0.20 4.35
CA VAL A 123 17.48 -1.22 4.10
C VAL A 123 17.14 -1.59 2.67
N PHE A 124 16.10 -1.02 2.07
CA PHE A 124 15.76 -1.27 0.67
C PHE A 124 16.82 -0.73 -0.30
N LYS A 125 17.42 0.43 0.01
CA LYS A 125 18.48 1.06 -0.80
C LYS A 125 19.88 0.46 -0.58
N LEU A 126 20.07 -0.29 0.50
CA LEU A 126 21.33 -0.92 0.84
C LEU A 126 21.78 -1.92 -0.24
N ASP A 127 23.02 -1.82 -0.71
CA ASP A 127 23.62 -2.91 -1.48
C ASP A 127 23.94 -4.08 -0.55
N ALA A 128 23.00 -5.02 -0.44
CA ALA A 128 23.14 -6.17 0.44
C ALA A 128 24.38 -7.04 0.13
N LYS A 129 25.03 -6.90 -1.04
CA LYS A 129 26.28 -7.61 -1.36
C LYS A 129 27.48 -7.08 -0.58
N THR A 130 27.44 -5.83 -0.12
CA THR A 130 28.53 -5.21 0.64
C THR A 130 28.42 -5.48 2.14
N VAL A 131 27.35 -6.13 2.57
CA VAL A 131 27.10 -6.46 3.97
C VAL A 131 27.79 -7.78 4.31
N ARG A 132 28.72 -7.74 5.26
CA ARG A 132 29.28 -8.95 5.90
C ARG A 132 28.53 -9.17 7.20
N VAL A 133 27.71 -10.22 7.24
CA VAL A 133 26.92 -10.62 8.41
C VAL A 133 27.64 -11.71 9.18
#